data_AF-A0A0K1ENY3-F1
#
_entry.id   AF-A0A0K1ENY3-F1
#
_cell.length_a   1.000
_cell.length_b   1.000
_cell.length_c   1.000
_cell.angle_alpha   90.00
_cell.angle_beta   90.00
_cell.angle_gamma   90.00
#
_symmetry.space_group_name_H-M   'P 1'
#
loop_
_entity.id
_entity.type
_entity.pdbx_description
1 polymer ?
#
loop_
_entity_poly.entity_id
_entity_poly.type
_entity_poly.pdbx_seq_one_letter_code
_entity_poly.pdbx_strand_id
1 'polypeptide(L)'
;MHHAGYRALGLPFTYFPFKVTNLADAMRGMRALGIRGLGISMPFKQAVIPLLDEIEPMASRIGAVNTVVNENGRLIGHNTDWRGAVLALEEATSLRSRRVLLLGAGGAARAIAFGLCERGAELTIANRDASKAEQLAAEFGCTAAPLLDVFQNDYEVIVNATSLGMNNVDARSPVPEDVLNAGRVVMDIVYNPLSTELFKAAHRRGATAIHGGRMLLHQAAEQFRLYTGQQAPLGAMDEALRTQLVD
;
A
#
# COMPACT_ATOMS: atom_id res chain seq x y z
N MET A 1 -12.18 7.19 -7.66
CA MET A 1 -11.29 6.57 -8.66
C MET A 1 -11.99 5.54 -9.55
N HIS A 2 -12.39 4.35 -9.06
CA HIS A 2 -12.96 3.27 -9.91
C HIS A 2 -14.10 3.73 -10.82
N HIS A 3 -15.10 4.44 -10.30
CA HIS A 3 -16.19 4.99 -11.13
C HIS A 3 -15.72 5.93 -12.23
N ALA A 4 -14.68 6.74 -11.98
CA ALA A 4 -14.12 7.61 -13.02
C ALA A 4 -13.47 6.79 -14.13
N GLY A 5 -12.77 5.70 -13.78
CA GLY A 5 -12.23 4.77 -14.76
C GLY A 5 -13.31 4.05 -15.56
N TYR A 6 -14.39 3.60 -14.90
CA TYR A 6 -15.50 2.94 -15.60
C TYR A 6 -16.19 3.89 -16.57
N ARG A 7 -16.45 5.13 -16.16
CA ARG A 7 -17.05 6.16 -17.05
C ARG A 7 -16.15 6.48 -18.24
N ALA A 8 -14.85 6.65 -18.01
CA ALA A 8 -13.89 6.97 -19.07
C ALA A 8 -13.82 5.87 -20.16
N LEU A 9 -14.08 4.62 -19.80
CA LEU A 9 -14.07 3.48 -20.74
C LEU A 9 -15.48 2.99 -21.14
N GLY A 10 -16.55 3.66 -20.68
CA GLY A 10 -17.92 3.22 -20.96
C GLY A 10 -18.28 1.84 -20.39
N LEU A 11 -17.63 1.42 -19.29
CA LEU A 11 -17.82 0.09 -18.70
C LEU A 11 -19.02 0.08 -17.75
N PRO A 12 -19.92 -0.94 -17.83
CA PRO A 12 -21.11 -1.04 -17.00
C PRO A 12 -20.78 -1.60 -15.61
N PHE A 13 -19.88 -0.94 -14.88
CA PHE A 13 -19.41 -1.33 -13.56
C PHE A 13 -19.75 -0.27 -12.51
N THR A 14 -19.94 -0.71 -11.27
CA THR A 14 -20.04 0.16 -10.11
C THR A 14 -19.17 -0.39 -8.97
N TYR A 15 -18.63 0.52 -8.16
CA TYR A 15 -17.80 0.19 -7.02
C TYR A 15 -18.39 0.84 -5.76
N PHE A 16 -18.62 0.04 -4.71
CA PHE A 16 -19.17 0.51 -3.45
C PHE A 16 -18.32 0.05 -2.26
N PRO A 17 -18.10 0.91 -1.25
CA PRO A 17 -17.49 0.49 0.01
C PRO A 17 -18.54 -0.23 0.87
N PHE A 18 -18.15 -1.37 1.45
CA PHE A 18 -18.98 -2.10 2.41
C PHE A 18 -18.25 -2.16 3.76
N LYS A 19 -18.94 -1.74 4.83
CA LYS A 19 -18.46 -1.98 6.20
C LYS A 19 -18.78 -3.43 6.57
N VAL A 20 -17.75 -4.25 6.65
CA VAL A 20 -17.86 -5.68 6.95
C VAL A 20 -17.69 -5.92 8.45
N THR A 21 -18.67 -6.56 9.07
CA THR A 21 -18.62 -7.00 10.48
C THR A 21 -18.21 -8.48 10.60
N ASN A 22 -18.58 -9.31 9.63
CA ASN A 22 -18.17 -10.71 9.52
C ASN A 22 -17.58 -10.98 8.13
N LEU A 23 -16.28 -11.28 8.09
CA LEU A 23 -15.57 -11.49 6.83
C LEU A 23 -16.02 -12.76 6.09
N ALA A 24 -16.28 -13.85 6.81
CA ALA A 24 -16.70 -15.11 6.20
C ALA A 24 -18.06 -14.96 5.50
N ASP A 25 -19.01 -14.28 6.14
CA ASP A 25 -20.31 -14.00 5.56
C ASP A 25 -20.20 -13.10 4.33
N ALA A 26 -19.34 -12.07 4.38
CA ALA A 26 -19.08 -11.18 3.25
C ALA A 26 -18.50 -11.94 2.04
N MET A 27 -17.56 -12.87 2.25
CA MET A 27 -16.99 -13.69 1.16
C MET A 27 -18.02 -14.67 0.60
N ARG A 28 -18.87 -15.28 1.44
CA ARG A 28 -20.00 -16.10 0.96
C ARG A 28 -21.00 -15.27 0.15
N GLY A 29 -21.30 -14.04 0.60
CA GLY A 29 -22.15 -13.10 -0.10
C GLY A 29 -21.59 -12.68 -1.46
N MET A 30 -20.28 -12.36 -1.54
CA MET A 30 -19.59 -12.08 -2.79
C MET A 30 -19.79 -13.20 -3.81
N ARG A 31 -19.62 -14.45 -3.37
CA ARG A 31 -19.83 -15.64 -4.21
C ARG A 31 -21.28 -15.78 -4.64
N ALA A 32 -22.22 -15.75 -3.69
CA ALA A 32 -23.65 -15.98 -3.93
C ALA A 32 -24.30 -14.91 -4.82
N LEU A 33 -23.87 -13.65 -4.69
CA LEU A 33 -24.40 -12.52 -5.45
C LEU A 33 -23.69 -12.31 -6.79
N GLY A 34 -22.65 -13.09 -7.09
CA GLY A 34 -21.86 -12.90 -8.32
C GLY A 34 -21.10 -11.57 -8.36
N ILE A 35 -20.72 -11.01 -7.21
CA ILE A 35 -19.92 -9.78 -7.17
C ILE A 35 -18.57 -10.04 -7.82
N ARG A 36 -18.22 -9.25 -8.84
CA ARG A 36 -17.04 -9.45 -9.69
C ARG A 36 -15.71 -9.36 -8.93
N GLY A 37 -15.60 -8.41 -8.01
CA GLY A 37 -14.36 -8.20 -7.27
C GLY A 37 -14.54 -7.35 -6.02
N LEU A 38 -13.65 -7.53 -5.05
CA LEU A 38 -13.61 -6.76 -3.82
C LEU A 38 -12.18 -6.29 -3.54
N GLY A 39 -12.04 -5.01 -3.19
CA GLY A 39 -10.86 -4.52 -2.48
C GLY A 39 -10.97 -4.89 -1.01
N ILE A 40 -9.92 -5.49 -0.45
CA ILE A 40 -9.80 -5.87 0.96
C ILE A 40 -8.83 -4.91 1.65
N SER A 41 -9.31 -4.25 2.70
CA SER A 41 -8.51 -3.32 3.51
C SER A 41 -8.27 -3.86 4.92
N MET A 42 -7.58 -3.08 5.77
CA MET A 42 -7.41 -3.42 7.17
C MET A 42 -8.77 -3.65 7.86
N PRO A 43 -8.87 -4.62 8.80
CA PRO A 43 -7.83 -5.54 9.26
C PRO A 43 -7.80 -6.87 8.50
N PHE A 44 -8.49 -7.00 7.36
CA PHE A 44 -8.85 -8.30 6.77
C PHE A 44 -7.84 -8.89 5.78
N LYS A 45 -6.76 -8.18 5.44
CA LYS A 45 -5.84 -8.59 4.36
C LYS A 45 -5.18 -9.96 4.57
N GLN A 46 -4.98 -10.39 5.81
CA GLN A 46 -4.49 -11.74 6.12
C GLN A 46 -5.66 -12.70 6.43
N ALA A 47 -6.67 -12.21 7.14
CA ALA A 47 -7.82 -13.03 7.55
C ALA A 47 -8.68 -13.52 6.38
N VAL A 48 -8.60 -12.90 5.21
CA VAL A 48 -9.34 -13.31 4.01
C VAL A 48 -8.74 -14.55 3.35
N ILE A 49 -7.42 -14.78 3.49
CA ILE A 49 -6.68 -15.88 2.86
C ILE A 49 -7.35 -17.26 3.02
N PRO A 50 -7.73 -17.72 4.23
CA PRO A 50 -8.36 -19.04 4.41
C PRO A 50 -9.78 -19.15 3.83
N LEU A 51 -10.35 -18.06 3.30
CA LEU A 51 -11.69 -18.01 2.73
C LEU A 51 -11.69 -18.01 1.18
N LEU A 52 -10.51 -18.06 0.58
CA LEU A 52 -10.31 -18.01 -0.87
C LEU A 52 -10.08 -19.41 -1.43
N ASP A 53 -10.44 -19.58 -2.71
CA ASP A 53 -10.27 -20.84 -3.43
C ASP A 53 -8.86 -20.93 -4.05
N GLU A 54 -8.28 -19.79 -4.43
CA GLU A 54 -6.92 -19.68 -4.94
C GLU A 54 -6.28 -18.37 -4.48
N ILE A 55 -4.95 -18.36 -4.41
CA ILE A 55 -4.15 -17.17 -4.16
C ILE A 55 -3.08 -17.11 -5.23
N GLU A 56 -2.92 -15.97 -5.90
CA GLU A 56 -1.87 -15.81 -6.89
C GLU A 56 -0.48 -16.04 -6.23
N PRO A 57 0.52 -16.55 -6.97
CA PRO A 57 1.83 -16.85 -6.40
C PRO A 57 2.48 -15.68 -5.66
N MET A 58 2.32 -14.45 -6.17
CA MET A 58 2.87 -13.25 -5.54
C MET A 58 2.16 -12.91 -4.23
N ALA A 59 0.82 -12.91 -4.18
CA ALA A 59 0.08 -12.66 -2.95
C ALA A 59 0.33 -13.74 -1.89
N SER A 60 0.57 -14.99 -2.32
CA SER A 60 0.97 -16.08 -1.44
C SER A 60 2.34 -15.82 -0.80
N ARG A 61 3.35 -15.43 -1.60
CA ARG A 61 4.68 -15.03 -1.11
C ARG A 61 4.62 -13.81 -0.18
N ILE A 62 3.75 -12.85 -0.48
CA ILE A 62 3.53 -11.68 0.37
C ILE A 62 2.89 -12.12 1.70
N GLY A 63 1.94 -13.06 1.67
CA GLY A 63 1.16 -13.46 2.84
C GLY A 63 0.04 -12.48 3.19
N ALA A 64 -0.46 -11.73 2.20
CA ALA A 64 -1.59 -10.82 2.35
C ALA A 64 -2.32 -10.60 1.02
N VAL A 65 -3.65 -10.48 1.08
CA VAL A 65 -4.53 -10.22 -0.07
C VAL A 65 -5.24 -8.89 0.13
N ASN A 66 -5.11 -7.96 -0.81
CA ASN A 66 -5.86 -6.70 -0.82
C ASN A 66 -6.94 -6.66 -1.92
N THR A 67 -7.03 -7.71 -2.75
CA THR A 67 -7.86 -7.74 -3.95
C THR A 67 -8.37 -9.15 -4.18
N VAL A 68 -9.68 -9.33 -4.26
CA VAL A 68 -10.29 -10.63 -4.59
C VAL A 68 -11.02 -10.49 -5.92
N VAL A 69 -10.81 -11.44 -6.83
CA VAL A 69 -11.53 -11.57 -8.10
C VAL A 69 -12.42 -12.79 -8.03
N ASN A 70 -13.67 -12.65 -8.46
CA ASN A 70 -14.62 -13.76 -8.59
C ASN A 70 -14.64 -14.23 -10.05
N GLU A 71 -14.19 -15.45 -10.28
CA GLU A 71 -14.28 -16.17 -11.55
C GLU A 71 -15.32 -17.29 -11.44
N ASN A 72 -16.56 -16.99 -11.80
CA ASN A 72 -17.67 -17.97 -11.81
C ASN A 72 -17.84 -18.73 -10.48
N GLY A 73 -17.71 -18.02 -9.36
CA GLY A 73 -17.83 -18.57 -8.01
C GLY A 73 -16.49 -18.95 -7.37
N ARG A 74 -15.40 -18.97 -8.15
CA ARG A 74 -14.04 -19.20 -7.68
C ARG A 74 -13.39 -17.88 -7.26
N LEU A 75 -13.09 -17.74 -5.97
CA LEU A 75 -12.53 -16.52 -5.38
C LEU A 75 -11.01 -16.59 -5.36
N ILE A 76 -10.37 -15.69 -6.12
CA ILE A 76 -8.92 -15.65 -6.32
C ILE A 76 -8.35 -14.42 -5.64
N GLY A 77 -7.37 -14.63 -4.76
CA GLY A 77 -6.69 -13.58 -4.02
C GLY A 77 -5.47 -13.02 -4.76
N HIS A 78 -5.42 -11.70 -4.85
CA HIS A 78 -4.31 -10.94 -5.40
C HIS A 78 -3.82 -9.88 -4.39
N ASN A 79 -2.59 -9.40 -4.60
CA ASN A 79 -2.08 -8.25 -3.88
C ASN A 79 -1.59 -7.20 -4.88
N THR A 80 -2.20 -6.02 -4.85
CA THR A 80 -1.83 -4.89 -5.71
C THR A 80 -1.07 -3.80 -4.97
N ASP A 81 -0.97 -3.88 -3.63
CA ASP A 81 -0.28 -2.89 -2.81
C ASP A 81 1.22 -2.86 -3.14
N TRP A 82 1.86 -4.03 -3.32
CA TRP A 82 3.30 -4.09 -3.62
C TRP A 82 3.62 -3.34 -4.92
N ARG A 83 2.80 -3.54 -5.95
CA ARG A 83 2.94 -2.87 -7.24
C ARG A 83 2.64 -1.38 -7.11
N GLY A 84 1.61 -1.04 -6.35
CA GLY A 84 1.26 0.35 -6.06
C GLY A 84 2.39 1.13 -5.40
N ALA A 85 3.04 0.53 -4.41
CA ALA A 85 4.15 1.15 -3.69
C ALA A 85 5.41 1.26 -4.55
N VAL A 86 5.78 0.18 -5.25
CA VAL A 86 6.96 0.18 -6.14
C VAL A 86 6.81 1.23 -7.24
N LEU A 87 5.66 1.29 -7.93
CA LEU A 87 5.45 2.29 -8.97
C LEU A 87 5.47 3.71 -8.42
N ALA A 88 4.88 3.96 -7.24
CA ALA A 88 4.93 5.28 -6.61
C ALA A 88 6.36 5.69 -6.25
N LEU A 89 7.19 4.77 -5.75
CA LEU A 89 8.60 5.05 -5.43
C LEU A 89 9.45 5.26 -6.70
N GLU A 90 9.22 4.47 -7.74
CA GLU A 90 9.95 4.51 -9.00
C GLU A 90 9.71 5.79 -9.81
N GLU A 91 8.64 6.55 -9.49
CA GLU A 91 8.45 7.91 -10.01
C GLU A 91 9.50 8.90 -9.50
N ALA A 92 10.10 8.63 -8.35
CA ALA A 92 11.08 9.52 -7.70
C ALA A 92 12.51 8.99 -7.75
N THR A 93 12.71 7.67 -7.65
CA THR A 93 14.04 7.06 -7.63
C THR A 93 14.04 5.60 -8.04
N SER A 94 15.16 5.12 -8.59
CA SER A 94 15.40 3.68 -8.73
C SER A 94 15.60 3.06 -7.34
N LEU A 95 15.07 1.84 -7.16
CA LEU A 95 15.15 1.09 -5.90
C LEU A 95 16.35 0.13 -5.81
N ARG A 96 16.99 -0.18 -6.95
CA ARG A 96 18.07 -1.18 -7.00
C ARG A 96 19.27 -0.71 -6.18
N SER A 97 19.70 -1.52 -5.23
CA SER A 97 20.82 -1.24 -4.31
C SER A 97 20.67 0.05 -3.50
N ARG A 98 19.43 0.56 -3.34
CA ARG A 98 19.16 1.68 -2.42
C ARG A 98 18.99 1.16 -1.01
N ARG A 99 19.50 1.90 -0.03
CA ARG A 99 19.23 1.67 1.39
C ARG A 99 17.86 2.23 1.75
N VAL A 100 16.94 1.34 2.12
CA VAL A 100 15.54 1.69 2.39
C VAL A 100 15.16 1.37 3.82
N LEU A 101 14.59 2.35 4.52
CA LEU A 101 13.94 2.15 5.80
C LEU A 101 12.42 2.03 5.61
N LEU A 102 11.83 0.94 6.09
CA LEU A 102 10.40 0.73 6.15
C LEU A 102 9.92 0.75 7.60
N LEU A 103 9.04 1.71 7.92
CA LEU A 103 8.39 1.80 9.22
C LEU A 103 7.05 1.07 9.20
N GLY A 104 6.89 0.09 10.08
CA GLY A 104 5.69 -0.72 10.23
C GLY A 104 5.86 -2.17 9.80
N ALA A 105 5.03 -3.06 10.34
CA ALA A 105 5.04 -4.50 10.04
C ALA A 105 3.62 -5.06 9.79
N GLY A 106 2.70 -4.22 9.31
CA GLY A 106 1.32 -4.60 8.96
C GLY A 106 1.17 -5.19 7.55
N GLY A 107 -0.06 -5.46 7.13
CA GLY A 107 -0.33 -6.04 5.79
C GLY A 107 0.15 -5.19 4.61
N ALA A 108 0.08 -3.85 4.71
CA ALA A 108 0.64 -2.96 3.70
C ALA A 108 2.18 -2.97 3.72
N ALA A 109 2.80 -2.87 4.90
CA ALA A 109 4.25 -2.95 5.07
C ALA A 109 4.82 -4.25 4.49
N ARG A 110 4.13 -5.37 4.69
CA ARG A 110 4.47 -6.68 4.12
C ARG A 110 4.48 -6.68 2.60
N ALA A 111 3.48 -6.08 1.95
CA ALA A 111 3.45 -5.93 0.50
C ALA A 111 4.56 -4.98 -0.01
N ILE A 112 4.83 -3.89 0.71
CA ILE A 112 5.89 -2.94 0.38
C ILE A 112 7.28 -3.60 0.51
N ALA A 113 7.53 -4.31 1.62
CA ALA A 113 8.76 -5.05 1.86
C ALA A 113 9.05 -6.04 0.74
N PHE A 114 8.05 -6.84 0.36
CA PHE A 114 8.13 -7.73 -0.79
C PHE A 114 8.53 -6.96 -2.06
N GLY A 115 7.81 -5.89 -2.40
CA GLY A 115 8.09 -5.10 -3.61
C GLY A 115 9.50 -4.50 -3.62
N LEU A 116 9.97 -4.00 -2.48
CA LEU A 116 11.33 -3.46 -2.31
C LEU A 116 12.41 -4.54 -2.50
N CYS A 117 12.23 -5.71 -1.88
CA CYS A 117 13.15 -6.83 -2.03
C CYS A 117 13.20 -7.35 -3.48
N GLU A 118 12.05 -7.50 -4.16
CA GLU A 118 12.00 -7.92 -5.57
C GLU A 118 12.69 -6.92 -6.50
N ARG A 119 12.78 -5.64 -6.11
CA ARG A 119 13.51 -4.60 -6.84
C ARG A 119 15.00 -4.51 -6.46
N GLY A 120 15.47 -5.34 -5.53
CA GLY A 120 16.85 -5.39 -5.09
C GLY A 120 17.26 -4.25 -4.17
N ALA A 121 16.31 -3.70 -3.41
CA ALA A 121 16.61 -2.71 -2.36
C ALA A 121 17.28 -3.38 -1.14
N GLU A 122 18.16 -2.64 -0.47
CA GLU A 122 18.73 -3.00 0.83
C GLU A 122 17.78 -2.56 1.93
N LEU A 123 16.86 -3.46 2.30
CA LEU A 123 15.73 -3.16 3.17
C LEU A 123 16.07 -3.33 4.66
N THR A 124 15.77 -2.29 5.45
CA THR A 124 15.67 -2.35 6.91
C THR A 124 14.24 -2.08 7.35
N ILE A 125 13.70 -2.94 8.22
CA ILE A 125 12.34 -2.82 8.78
C ILE A 125 12.44 -2.41 10.25
N ALA A 126 11.68 -1.39 10.65
CA ALA A 126 11.51 -1.01 12.04
C ALA A 126 10.03 -0.91 12.40
N ASN A 127 9.68 -1.34 13.60
CA ASN A 127 8.30 -1.33 14.08
C ASN A 127 8.27 -1.13 15.59
N ARG A 128 7.16 -0.58 16.12
CA ARG A 128 6.98 -0.40 17.57
C ARG A 128 7.11 -1.70 18.35
N ASP A 129 6.58 -2.77 17.77
CA ASP A 129 6.76 -4.14 18.24
C ASP A 129 7.90 -4.78 17.44
N ALA A 130 9.08 -4.89 18.07
CA ALA A 130 10.30 -5.37 17.44
C ALA A 130 10.16 -6.79 16.88
N SER A 131 9.44 -7.66 17.61
CA SER A 131 9.23 -9.05 17.20
C SER A 131 8.56 -9.17 15.82
N LYS A 132 7.62 -8.26 15.52
CA LYS A 132 6.96 -8.22 14.20
C LYS A 132 7.89 -7.75 13.09
N ALA A 133 8.80 -6.81 13.38
CA ALA A 133 9.80 -6.38 12.39
C ALA A 133 10.80 -7.52 12.12
N GLU A 134 11.30 -8.17 13.17
CA GLU A 134 12.21 -9.31 13.07
C GLU A 134 11.59 -10.46 12.28
N GLN A 135 10.35 -10.82 12.58
CA GLN A 135 9.62 -11.86 11.85
C GLN A 135 9.49 -11.49 10.37
N LEU A 136 9.03 -10.28 10.05
CA LEU A 136 8.85 -9.84 8.67
C LEU A 136 10.19 -9.79 7.91
N ALA A 137 11.24 -9.33 8.57
CA ALA A 137 12.57 -9.24 8.00
C ALA A 137 13.15 -10.63 7.69
N ALA A 138 12.99 -11.59 8.62
CA ALA A 138 13.39 -12.97 8.41
C ALA A 138 12.66 -13.63 7.23
N GLU A 139 11.36 -13.39 7.09
CA GLU A 139 10.55 -13.94 5.99
C GLU A 139 11.02 -13.45 4.60
N PHE A 140 11.47 -12.20 4.50
CA PHE A 140 11.94 -11.61 3.24
C PHE A 140 13.46 -11.58 3.10
N GLY A 141 14.22 -12.14 4.05
CA GLY A 141 15.68 -12.17 4.02
C GLY A 141 16.32 -10.77 4.06
N CYS A 142 15.74 -9.84 4.82
CA CYS A 142 16.25 -8.48 4.99
C CYS A 142 16.55 -8.16 6.46
N THR A 143 16.86 -6.90 6.79
CA THR A 143 17.29 -6.51 8.13
C THR A 143 16.13 -5.96 8.96
N ALA A 144 16.09 -6.28 10.25
CA ALA A 144 15.26 -5.58 11.22
C ALA A 144 16.14 -4.72 12.13
N ALA A 145 15.62 -3.57 12.55
CA ALA A 145 16.31 -2.67 13.48
C ALA A 145 15.36 -2.15 14.57
N PRO A 146 15.86 -1.90 15.79
CA PRO A 146 15.08 -1.23 16.84
C PRO A 146 14.66 0.17 16.40
N LEU A 147 13.38 0.51 16.63
CA LEU A 147 12.83 1.81 16.23
C LEU A 147 13.56 3.01 16.86
N LEU A 148 14.13 2.83 18.06
CA LEU A 148 14.81 3.90 18.80
C LEU A 148 16.07 4.42 18.07
N ASP A 149 16.85 3.50 17.49
CA ASP A 149 18.19 3.80 16.95
C ASP A 149 18.21 3.79 15.42
N VAL A 150 17.12 3.35 14.78
CA VAL A 150 17.11 3.11 13.34
C VAL A 150 17.52 4.35 12.54
N PHE A 151 17.11 5.54 12.98
CA PHE A 151 17.35 6.82 12.31
C PHE A 151 18.80 7.32 12.35
N GLN A 152 19.68 6.68 13.12
CA GLN A 152 21.12 6.97 13.12
C GLN A 152 21.83 6.43 11.87
N ASN A 153 21.19 5.48 11.17
CA ASN A 153 21.70 4.92 9.93
C ASN A 153 21.36 5.83 8.74
N ASP A 154 22.16 5.73 7.69
CA ASP A 154 21.96 6.51 6.49
C ASP A 154 21.10 5.74 5.47
N TYR A 155 19.86 6.21 5.29
CA TYR A 155 18.92 5.69 4.31
C TYR A 155 18.65 6.73 3.23
N GLU A 156 18.49 6.24 2.00
CA GLU A 156 18.18 7.06 0.84
C GLU A 156 16.68 7.15 0.60
N VAL A 157 15.94 6.12 1.02
CA VAL A 157 14.48 6.07 0.96
C VAL A 157 13.91 5.72 2.33
N ILE A 158 12.91 6.45 2.77
CA ILE A 158 12.18 6.18 4.01
C ILE A 158 10.69 6.03 3.67
N VAL A 159 10.09 4.91 4.06
CA VAL A 159 8.68 4.61 3.82
C VAL A 159 7.95 4.47 5.16
N ASN A 160 7.00 5.36 5.44
CA ASN A 160 6.05 5.16 6.54
C ASN A 160 4.90 4.28 6.06
N ALA A 161 4.86 3.05 6.54
CA ALA A 161 3.76 2.10 6.35
C ALA A 161 2.92 1.88 7.62
N THR A 162 3.03 2.77 8.60
CA THR A 162 2.21 2.77 9.82
C THR A 162 0.91 3.56 9.59
N SER A 163 0.01 3.54 10.58
CA SER A 163 -1.19 4.37 10.59
C SER A 163 -1.00 5.72 11.31
N LEU A 164 0.21 6.10 11.71
CA LEU A 164 0.47 7.40 12.33
C LEU A 164 0.24 8.51 11.29
N GLY A 165 -0.60 9.49 11.62
CA GLY A 165 -1.09 10.51 10.69
C GLY A 165 -2.48 10.24 10.11
N MET A 166 -2.93 8.98 10.11
CA MET A 166 -4.22 8.62 9.50
C MET A 166 -5.39 9.21 10.28
N ASN A 167 -6.25 9.97 9.59
CA ASN A 167 -7.39 10.71 10.15
C ASN A 167 -7.02 11.65 11.31
N ASN A 168 -5.75 12.08 11.39
CA ASN A 168 -5.28 12.98 12.43
C ASN A 168 -4.21 13.92 11.87
N VAL A 169 -4.63 15.12 11.50
CA VAL A 169 -3.77 16.19 10.96
C VAL A 169 -2.73 16.69 11.96
N ASP A 170 -2.98 16.52 13.27
CA ASP A 170 -2.11 16.98 14.36
C ASP A 170 -1.15 15.88 14.85
N ALA A 171 -1.20 14.70 14.24
CA ALA A 171 -0.31 13.61 14.61
C ALA A 171 1.15 13.99 14.30
N ARG A 172 2.03 13.68 15.25
CA ARG A 172 3.47 13.86 15.05
C ARG A 172 3.97 12.97 13.92
N SER A 173 4.99 13.46 13.21
CA SER A 173 5.73 12.67 12.22
C SER A 173 6.32 11.42 12.88
N PRO A 174 6.24 10.23 12.25
CA PRO A 174 6.93 9.03 12.69
C PRO A 174 8.44 9.07 12.41
N VAL A 175 8.91 10.08 11.67
CA VAL A 175 10.33 10.29 11.34
C VAL A 175 10.78 11.64 11.90
N PRO A 176 11.91 11.69 12.64
CA PRO A 176 12.50 12.95 13.10
C PRO A 176 12.84 13.90 11.92
N GLU A 177 12.62 15.20 12.10
CA GLU A 177 12.74 16.19 11.00
C GLU A 177 14.19 16.43 10.53
N ASP A 178 15.17 16.20 11.38
CA ASP A 178 16.60 16.27 11.06
C ASP A 178 17.05 15.16 10.08
N VAL A 179 16.34 14.02 10.09
CA VAL A 179 16.52 12.90 9.15
C VAL A 179 16.00 13.25 7.75
N LEU A 180 15.08 14.21 7.59
CA LEU A 180 14.38 14.46 6.32
C LEU A 180 15.13 15.40 5.36
N ASN A 181 16.45 15.26 5.23
CA ASN A 181 17.28 16.18 4.46
C ASN A 181 17.17 16.03 2.92
N ALA A 182 17.67 17.04 2.21
CA ALA A 182 17.76 17.05 0.75
C ALA A 182 18.54 15.84 0.20
N GLY A 183 18.03 15.25 -0.88
CA GLY A 183 18.59 14.04 -1.50
C GLY A 183 17.95 12.72 -1.03
N ARG A 184 17.10 12.76 0.01
CA ARG A 184 16.30 11.61 0.45
C ARG A 184 14.92 11.58 -0.22
N VAL A 185 14.39 10.38 -0.42
CA VAL A 185 13.00 10.14 -0.83
C VAL A 185 12.21 9.68 0.38
N VAL A 186 11.07 10.32 0.63
CA VAL A 186 10.21 10.03 1.79
C VAL A 186 8.82 9.72 1.26
N MET A 187 8.33 8.52 1.53
CA MET A 187 6.98 8.10 1.16
C MET A 187 6.15 7.88 2.42
N ASP A 188 4.98 8.52 2.47
CA ASP A 188 3.97 8.23 3.49
C ASP A 188 2.80 7.53 2.83
N ILE A 189 2.43 6.32 3.27
CA ILE A 189 1.29 5.59 2.67
C ILE A 189 -0.06 6.12 3.16
N VAL A 190 -0.06 6.97 4.19
CA VAL A 190 -1.28 7.66 4.63
C VAL A 190 -1.76 8.58 3.52
N TYR A 191 -3.03 8.43 3.14
CA TYR A 191 -3.66 9.22 2.09
C TYR A 191 -4.85 10.06 2.57
N ASN A 192 -5.23 9.94 3.84
CA ASN A 192 -6.26 10.76 4.47
C ASN A 192 -5.80 11.17 5.87
N PRO A 193 -5.34 12.41 6.08
CA PRO A 193 -5.15 13.47 5.08
C PRO A 193 -3.98 13.18 4.11
N LEU A 194 -3.88 13.91 3.00
CA LEU A 194 -2.69 13.85 2.12
C LEU A 194 -1.51 14.63 2.73
N SER A 195 -1.79 15.74 3.41
CA SER A 195 -0.79 16.60 4.02
C SER A 195 -0.52 16.21 5.47
N THR A 196 0.11 15.05 5.68
CA THR A 196 0.58 14.61 7.00
C THR A 196 1.76 15.44 7.49
N GLU A 197 2.06 15.43 8.79
CA GLU A 197 3.25 16.11 9.30
C GLU A 197 4.56 15.50 8.75
N LEU A 198 4.60 14.21 8.42
CA LEU A 198 5.74 13.61 7.72
C LEU A 198 5.93 14.23 6.33
N PHE A 199 4.84 14.32 5.56
CA PHE A 199 4.88 14.87 4.21
C PHE A 199 5.30 16.35 4.22
N LYS A 200 4.71 17.15 5.11
CA LYS A 200 5.06 18.57 5.28
C LYS A 200 6.51 18.74 5.73
N ALA A 201 6.97 17.98 6.73
CA ALA A 201 8.33 18.08 7.23
C ALA A 201 9.36 17.69 6.16
N ALA A 202 9.09 16.63 5.38
CA ALA A 202 9.93 16.24 4.25
C ALA A 202 10.07 17.38 3.22
N HIS A 203 8.95 18.03 2.89
CA HIS A 203 8.96 19.17 1.98
C HIS A 203 9.73 20.37 2.55
N ARG A 204 9.49 20.74 3.82
CA ARG A 204 10.21 21.86 4.50
C ARG A 204 11.72 21.65 4.53
N ARG A 205 12.17 20.40 4.63
CA ARG A 205 13.58 20.02 4.75
C ARG A 205 14.25 19.70 3.40
N GLY A 206 13.49 19.79 2.30
CA GLY A 206 13.99 19.62 0.93
C GLY A 206 14.10 18.17 0.45
N ALA A 207 13.52 17.21 1.17
CA ALA A 207 13.40 15.84 0.71
C ALA A 207 12.33 15.70 -0.38
N THR A 208 12.49 14.71 -1.25
CA THR A 208 11.47 14.35 -2.25
C THR A 208 10.35 13.60 -1.54
N ALA A 209 9.22 14.26 -1.32
CA ALA A 209 8.07 13.69 -0.61
C ALA A 209 7.05 13.06 -1.56
N ILE A 210 6.64 11.82 -1.29
CA ILE A 210 5.61 11.06 -2.01
C ILE A 210 4.43 10.86 -1.05
N HIS A 211 3.28 11.42 -1.41
CA HIS A 211 2.04 11.27 -0.63
C HIS A 211 1.35 9.92 -0.92
N GLY A 212 0.57 9.42 0.04
CA GLY A 212 -0.02 8.08 -0.03
C GLY A 212 -1.03 7.89 -1.17
N GLY A 213 -1.58 9.00 -1.67
CA GLY A 213 -2.42 9.02 -2.86
C GLY A 213 -1.77 8.37 -4.10
N ARG A 214 -0.43 8.45 -4.26
CA ARG A 214 0.26 7.82 -5.39
C ARG A 214 0.20 6.30 -5.34
N MET A 215 0.47 5.71 -4.17
CA MET A 215 0.31 4.27 -3.96
C MET A 215 -1.15 3.85 -4.14
N LEU A 216 -2.07 4.63 -3.57
CA LEU A 216 -3.51 4.37 -3.65
C LEU A 216 -4.01 4.36 -5.10
N LEU A 217 -3.53 5.27 -5.95
CA LEU A 217 -3.84 5.32 -7.38
C LEU A 217 -3.33 4.08 -8.11
N HIS A 218 -2.04 3.74 -7.97
CA HIS A 218 -1.44 2.63 -8.70
C HIS A 218 -2.00 1.28 -8.28
N GLN A 219 -2.24 1.05 -6.98
CA GLN A 219 -2.86 -0.20 -6.52
C GLN A 219 -4.32 -0.33 -7.00
N ALA A 220 -5.05 0.79 -7.11
CA ALA A 220 -6.41 0.82 -7.62
C ALA A 220 -6.46 0.62 -9.14
N ALA A 221 -5.46 1.11 -9.86
CA ALA A 221 -5.32 0.88 -11.30
C ALA A 221 -5.11 -0.61 -11.61
N GLU A 222 -4.32 -1.30 -10.79
CA GLU A 222 -4.13 -2.74 -10.94
C GLU A 222 -5.40 -3.54 -10.58
N GLN A 223 -6.11 -3.14 -9.51
CA GLN A 223 -7.44 -3.68 -9.19
C GLN A 223 -8.41 -3.51 -10.36
N PHE A 224 -8.48 -2.31 -10.92
CA PHE A 224 -9.31 -2.02 -12.08
C PHE A 224 -9.02 -2.98 -13.25
N ARG A 225 -7.74 -3.20 -13.55
CA ARG A 225 -7.31 -4.14 -14.59
C ARG A 225 -7.76 -5.56 -14.30
N LEU A 226 -7.60 -6.04 -13.06
CA LEU A 226 -8.04 -7.37 -12.65
C LEU A 226 -9.57 -7.54 -12.76
N TYR A 227 -10.34 -6.53 -12.36
CA TYR A 227 -11.81 -6.59 -12.40
C TYR A 227 -12.36 -6.55 -13.82
N THR A 228 -11.79 -5.71 -14.68
CA THR A 228 -12.36 -5.36 -15.99
C THR A 228 -11.66 -6.02 -17.18
N GLY A 229 -10.43 -6.51 -17.00
CA GLY A 229 -9.55 -6.94 -18.09
C GLY A 229 -8.97 -5.80 -18.93
N GLN A 230 -9.29 -4.53 -18.61
CA GLN A 230 -8.90 -3.36 -19.38
C GLN A 230 -7.76 -2.59 -18.69
N GLN A 231 -6.93 -1.90 -19.48
CA GLN A 231 -5.94 -0.98 -18.92
C GLN A 231 -6.65 0.18 -18.23
N ALA A 232 -6.26 0.48 -16.98
CA ALA A 232 -6.86 1.55 -16.21
C ALA A 232 -6.54 2.93 -16.84
N PRO A 233 -7.54 3.81 -17.03
CA PRO A 233 -7.34 5.16 -17.53
C PRO A 233 -6.80 6.05 -16.39
N LEU A 234 -5.48 5.98 -16.15
CA LEU A 234 -4.83 6.61 -15.00
C LEU A 234 -5.15 8.10 -14.86
N GLY A 235 -5.18 8.87 -15.95
CA GLY A 235 -5.49 10.31 -15.91
C GLY A 235 -6.85 10.61 -15.28
N ALA A 236 -7.90 9.90 -15.69
CA ALA A 236 -9.25 10.08 -15.14
C ALA A 236 -9.36 9.61 -13.69
N MET A 237 -8.66 8.53 -13.34
CA MET A 237 -8.64 8.02 -11.96
C MET A 237 -7.90 8.96 -11.02
N ASP A 238 -6.77 9.52 -11.45
CA ASP A 238 -5.96 10.48 -10.70
C ASP A 238 -6.68 11.82 -10.51
N GLU A 239 -7.33 12.34 -11.55
CA GLU A 239 -8.17 13.55 -11.42
C GLU A 239 -9.28 13.35 -10.38
N ALA A 240 -9.95 12.21 -10.40
CA ALA A 240 -10.97 11.87 -9.40
C ALA A 240 -10.40 11.69 -7.99
N LEU A 241 -9.15 11.21 -7.87
CA LEU A 241 -8.46 11.11 -6.59
C LEU A 241 -8.16 12.50 -6.03
N ARG A 242 -7.54 13.35 -6.84
CA ARG A 242 -7.19 14.74 -6.49
C ARG A 242 -8.40 15.54 -6.05
N THR A 243 -9.55 15.35 -6.69
CA THR A 243 -10.80 16.05 -6.33
C THR A 243 -11.37 15.62 -4.97
N GLN A 244 -11.14 14.36 -4.55
CA GLN A 244 -11.67 13.82 -3.28
C GLN A 244 -10.73 14.00 -2.10
N LEU A 245 -9.44 14.20 -2.37
CA LEU A 245 -8.40 14.35 -1.35
C LEU A 245 -7.90 15.80 -1.24
N VAL A 246 -8.65 16.78 -1.75
CA VAL A 246 -8.38 18.18 -1.45
C VAL A 246 -8.62 18.39 0.04
N ASP A 247 -7.57 18.80 0.76
CA ASP A 247 -7.64 19.21 2.17
C ASP A 247 -8.61 20.40 2.36
#